data_AF-A0A3S5CLF7-F1
#
_entry.id   AF-A0A3S5CLF7-F1
#
_cell.length_a   1.000
_cell.length_b   1.000
_cell.length_c   1.000
_cell.angle_alpha   90.00
_cell.angle_beta   90.00
_cell.angle_gamma   90.00
#
_symmetry.space_group_name_H-M   'P 1'
#
loop_
_entity.id
_entity.type
_entity.pdbx_description
1 polymer ?
#
loop_
_entity_poly.entity_id
_entity_poly.type
_entity_poly.pdbx_seq_one_letter_code
_entity_poly.pdbx_strand_id
1 'polypeptide(L)' 'MPALQYLEQIEENSVAYRAGLRPGDYILEVNGTNVATMSHEGVVDLIRQSGDMLAMKVLTVERQILSKEKNKNLEFGSK' A
#
# COMPACT_ATOMS: atom_id res chain seq x y z
N MET A 1 13.24 -12.53 -9.67
CA MET A 1 12.36 -13.17 -8.67
C MET A 1 11.02 -12.47 -8.72
N PRO A 2 9.90 -13.21 -8.79
CA PRO A 2 8.58 -12.61 -8.67
C PRO A 2 8.25 -12.25 -7.21
N ALA A 3 7.61 -11.11 -7.00
CA ALA A 3 7.20 -10.64 -5.70
C ALA A 3 5.96 -9.75 -5.82
N LEU A 4 5.15 -9.72 -4.75
CA LEU A 4 4.07 -8.75 -4.61
C LEU A 4 4.66 -7.34 -4.68
N GLN A 5 4.05 -6.49 -5.51
CA GLN A 5 4.50 -5.12 -5.70
C GLN A 5 3.99 -4.25 -4.54
N TYR A 6 4.92 -3.63 -3.82
CA TYR A 6 4.63 -2.78 -2.67
C TYR A 6 4.58 -1.31 -3.07
N LEU A 7 3.52 -0.62 -2.67
CA LEU A 7 3.37 0.82 -2.87
C LEU A 7 4.01 1.56 -1.71
N GLU A 8 5.26 1.99 -1.90
CA GLU A 8 6.01 2.69 -0.85
C GLU A 8 5.53 4.13 -0.64
N GLN A 9 5.18 4.82 -1.73
CA GLN A 9 4.74 6.20 -1.70
C GLN A 9 3.55 6.38 -2.63
N ILE A 10 2.57 7.15 -2.17
CA ILE A 10 1.45 7.64 -2.96
C ILE A 10 1.35 9.13 -2.67
N GLU A 11 1.42 9.93 -3.73
CA GLU A 11 1.32 11.38 -3.61
C GLU A 11 -0.10 11.76 -3.16
N GLU A 12 -0.19 12.59 -2.12
CA GLU A 12 -1.47 13.09 -1.61
C GLU A 12 -2.23 13.83 -2.70
N ASN A 13 -3.56 13.65 -2.74
CA ASN A 13 -4.44 14.21 -3.76
C ASN A 13 -4.16 13.75 -5.20
N SER A 14 -3.24 12.82 -5.47
CA SER A 14 -3.08 12.19 -6.79
C SER A 14 -4.32 11.37 -7.19
N VAL A 15 -4.40 10.98 -8.47
CA VAL A 15 -5.47 10.08 -8.96
C VAL A 15 -5.47 8.77 -8.17
N ALA A 16 -4.28 8.20 -7.92
CA ALA A 16 -4.09 6.99 -7.12
C ALA A 16 -4.61 7.17 -5.68
N TYR A 17 -4.28 8.28 -5.03
CA TYR A 17 -4.74 8.58 -3.67
C TYR A 17 -6.26 8.70 -3.59
N ARG A 18 -6.88 9.43 -4.53
CA ARG A 18 -8.34 9.59 -4.60
C ARG A 18 -9.06 8.30 -4.93
N ALA A 19 -8.41 7.38 -5.65
CA ALA A 19 -8.92 6.03 -5.90
C ALA A 19 -8.81 5.10 -4.66
N GLY A 20 -8.21 5.56 -3.57
CA GLY A 20 -8.12 4.84 -2.30
C GLY A 20 -6.78 4.16 -2.04
N LEU A 21 -5.80 4.23 -2.95
CA LEU A 21 -4.47 3.67 -2.72
C LEU A 21 -3.72 4.42 -1.63
N ARG A 22 -2.97 3.68 -0.82
CA ARG A 22 -2.17 4.22 0.28
C ARG A 22 -0.76 3.65 0.27
N PRO A 23 0.22 4.37 0.83
CA PRO A 23 1.50 3.79 1.19
C PRO A 23 1.27 2.56 2.07
N GLY A 24 1.93 1.44 1.77
CA GLY A 24 1.74 0.18 2.49
C GLY A 24 0.92 -0.87 1.74
N ASP A 25 0.22 -0.47 0.67
CA ASP A 25 -0.59 -1.40 -0.12
C ASP A 25 0.28 -2.34 -0.97
N TYR A 26 -0.19 -3.57 -1.14
CA TYR A 26 0.37 -4.54 -2.07
C TYR A 26 -0.56 -4.77 -3.26
N ILE A 27 -0.05 -4.70 -4.49
CA ILE A 27 -0.83 -4.96 -5.70
C ILE A 27 -1.04 -6.47 -5.87
N LEU A 28 -2.31 -6.88 -5.95
CA LEU A 28 -2.73 -8.27 -6.20
C LEU A 28 -3.10 -8.50 -7.65
N GLU A 29 -3.87 -7.56 -8.24
CA GLU A 29 -4.35 -7.65 -9.62
C GLU A 29 -4.26 -6.29 -10.33
N VAL A 30 -3.96 -6.32 -11.62
CA VAL A 30 -4.01 -5.18 -12.56
C VAL A 30 -4.95 -5.55 -13.70
N ASN A 31 -6.04 -4.79 -13.88
CA ASN A 31 -7.11 -5.05 -14.85
C ASN A 31 -7.61 -6.51 -14.83
N GLY A 32 -7.75 -7.09 -13.64
CA GLY A 32 -8.17 -8.48 -13.43
C GLY A 32 -7.09 -9.54 -13.67
N THR A 33 -5.87 -9.14 -14.05
CA THR A 33 -4.72 -10.06 -14.16
C THR A 33 -4.02 -10.14 -12.81
N ASN A 34 -3.92 -11.34 -12.24
CA ASN A 34 -3.17 -11.57 -11.00
C ASN A 34 -1.66 -11.33 -11.23
N VAL A 35 -1.07 -10.45 -10.43
CA VAL A 35 0.33 -10.03 -10.58
C VAL A 35 1.24 -10.52 -9.44
N ALA A 36 0.73 -11.33 -8.51
CA ALA A 36 1.46 -11.74 -7.30
C ALA A 36 2.76 -12.49 -7.62
N THR A 37 2.80 -13.18 -8.76
CA THR A 37 3.99 -13.91 -9.24
C THR A 37 4.66 -13.25 -10.45
N MET A 38 4.39 -11.97 -10.73
CA MET A 38 5.03 -11.25 -11.83
C MET A 38 6.32 -10.56 -11.38
N SER A 39 7.22 -10.29 -12.33
CA SER A 39 8.34 -9.39 -12.10
C SER A 39 7.83 -7.95 -11.97
N HIS A 40 8.61 -7.09 -11.30
CA HIS A 40 8.31 -5.66 -11.22
C HIS A 40 8.07 -5.04 -12.60
N GLU A 41 8.98 -5.33 -13.55
CA GLU A 41 8.88 -4.86 -14.94
C GLU A 41 7.57 -5.28 -15.60
N GLY A 42 7.17 -6.53 -15.44
CA GLY A 42 5.91 -7.02 -16.03
C GLY A 42 4.67 -6.32 -15.45
N VAL A 43 4.66 -5.99 -14.15
CA VAL A 43 3.56 -5.23 -13.55
C VAL A 43 3.53 -3.80 -14.05
N VAL A 44 4.70 -3.16 -14.15
CA VAL A 44 4.83 -1.80 -14.69
C VAL A 44 4.35 -1.75 -16.14
N ASP A 45 4.65 -2.75 -16.95
CA ASP A 45 4.22 -2.81 -18.34
C ASP A 45 2.70 -2.96 -18.46
N LEU A 46 2.06 -3.81 -17.63
CA LEU A 46 0.59 -3.90 -17.59
C LEU A 46 -0.06 -2.56 -17.21
N ILE A 47 0.50 -1.87 -16.22
CA ILE A 47 0.02 -0.55 -15.80
C ILE A 47 0.12 0.45 -16.95
N ARG A 48 1.26 0.51 -17.64
CA ARG A 48 1.48 1.42 -18.78
C ARG A 48 0.56 1.13 -19.96
N GLN A 49 0.25 -0.15 -20.21
CA GLN A 49 -0.65 -0.57 -21.29
C GLN A 49 -2.13 -0.29 -21.00
N SER A 50 -2.48 0.11 -19.78
CA SER A 50 -3.87 0.36 -19.37
C SER A 50 -4.47 1.64 -19.98
N GLY A 51 -3.64 2.54 -20.53
CA GLY A 51 -4.11 3.80 -21.09
C GLY A 51 -4.77 4.69 -20.03
N ASP A 52 -5.97 5.20 -20.33
CA ASP A 52 -6.67 6.17 -19.48
C ASP A 52 -7.37 5.56 -18.26
N MET A 53 -7.57 4.24 -18.22
CA MET A 53 -8.29 3.55 -17.15
C MET A 53 -7.50 2.36 -16.63
N LEU A 54 -7.26 2.36 -15.31
CA LEU A 54 -6.54 1.30 -14.60
C LEU A 54 -7.38 0.84 -13.41
N ALA A 55 -7.75 -0.44 -13.40
CA ALA A 55 -8.39 -1.09 -12.26
C ALA A 55 -7.35 -1.92 -11.51
N MET A 56 -7.26 -1.74 -10.19
CA MET A 56 -6.34 -2.50 -9.34
C MET A 56 -7.05 -3.08 -8.14
N LYS A 57 -6.63 -4.28 -7.76
CA LYS A 57 -6.99 -4.91 -6.48
C LYS A 57 -5.76 -4.91 -5.60
N VAL A 58 -5.90 -4.37 -4.39
CA VAL A 58 -4.79 -4.24 -3.45
C VAL A 58 -5.12 -4.89 -2.12
N LEU A 59 -4.06 -5.29 -1.41
CA LEU A 59 -4.11 -5.66 0.00
C LEU A 59 -3.52 -4.53 0.83
N THR A 60 -4.35 -3.91 1.67
CA THR A 60 -3.90 -2.95 2.68
C THR A 60 -3.55 -3.68 3.97
N VAL A 61 -2.31 -3.53 4.43
CA VAL A 61 -1.87 -4.12 5.71
C VAL A 61 -1.87 -3.03 6.77
N GLU A 62 -2.82 -3.08 7.69
CA GLU A 62 -2.84 -2.19 8.85
C GLU A 62 -1.66 -2.51 9.77
N ARG A 63 -0.70 -1.58 9.88
CA ARG A 63 0.34 -1.67 10.90
C ARG A 63 -0.30 -1.28 12.25
N GLN A 64 -0.64 -2.27 13.07
CA GLN A 64 -1.02 -2.01 14.46
C GLN A 64 0.16 -1.32 15.15
N ILE A 65 0.05 -0.01 15.37
CA ILE A 65 1.10 0.74 16.04
C ILE A 65 1.14 0.28 17.51
N LEU A 66 2.25 -0.36 17.90
CA LEU A 66 2.62 -0.70 19.28
C LEU A 66 2.95 0.56 20.12
N SER A 67 2.15 1.63 20.03
CA SER A 67 2.40 2.92 20.72
C SER A 67 1.48 3.19 21.91
N LYS A 68 0.64 2.24 22.34
CA LYS A 68 -0.23 2.45 23.51
C LYS A 68 0.47 2.42 24.88
N GLU A 69 1.77 2.12 24.97
CA GLU A 69 2.43 1.88 26.27
C GLU A 69 3.41 2.94 26.81
N LYS A 70 3.62 4.09 26.15
CA LYS A 70 4.57 5.11 26.69
C LYS A 70 3.99 6.22 27.58
N ASN A 71 2.66 6.32 27.75
CA ASN A 71 2.04 7.46 28.44
C ASN A 71 1.30 7.12 29.76
N LYS A 72 1.67 6.05 30.48
CA LYS A 72 1.07 5.74 31.80
C LYS A 72 2.00 5.83 33.03
N ASN A 73 3.29 6.15 32.86
CA ASN A 73 4.26 6.17 33.98
C ASN A 73 4.67 7.56 34.48
N LEU A 74 3.85 8.61 34.29
CA LEU A 74 4.17 9.97 34.75
C LEU A 74 3.28 10.52 35.88
N GLU A 75 2.41 9.70 36.50
CA GLU A 75 1.54 10.15 37.61
C GLU A 75 1.66 9.35 38.92
N PHE A 76 2.85 8.93 39.33
CA PHE A 76 3.07 8.53 40.73
C PHE A 76 4.42 8.99 41.25
N GLY A 77 4.44 10.12 41.95
CA GLY A 77 5.65 10.60 42.63
C GLY A 77 5.59 12.01 43.19
N SER A 78 4.45 12.46 43.74
CA SER A 78 4.40 13.64 44.61
C SER A 78 3.32 13.45 45.67
N LYS A 79 3.66 12.68 46.70
CA LYS A 79 3.12 12.83 48.05
C LYS A 79 4.27 12.67 49.04
#